data_AF-A0A536YMF9-F1
#
_entry.id   AF-A0A536YMF9-F1
#
_cell.length_a   1.000
_cell.length_b   1.000
_cell.length_c   1.000
_cell.angle_alpha   90.00
_cell.angle_beta   90.00
_cell.angle_gamma   90.00
#
_symmetry.space_group_name_H-M   'P 1'
#
loop_
_entity.id
_entity.type
_entity.pdbx_description
1 polymer ?
#
loop_
_entity_poly.entity_id
_entity_poly.type
_entity_poly.pdbx_seq_one_letter_code
_entity_poly.pdbx_strand_id
1 'polypeptide(L)' 'MIFRRALLREFGNLALAVFATLFAITLTTQLIRLLGQAAIGKVLSEGVVALLAFSALN' A
#
# COMPACT_ATOMS: atom_id res chain seq x y z
N MET A 1 -18.57 23.48 -19.63
CA MET A 1 -18.12 22.07 -19.57
C MET A 1 -16.64 21.88 -19.20
N ILE A 2 -15.76 22.89 -19.37
CA ILE A 2 -14.33 22.81 -19.04
C ILE A 2 -14.09 22.73 -17.52
N PHE A 3 -14.87 23.46 -16.72
CA PHE A 3 -14.74 23.50 -15.25
C PHE A 3 -14.97 22.14 -14.59
N ARG A 4 -15.98 21.37 -15.04
CA ARG A 4 -16.24 20.02 -14.53
C ARG A 4 -15.08 19.07 -14.82
N ARG A 5 -14.50 19.14 -16.02
CA ARG A 5 -13.35 18.30 -16.40
C ARG A 5 -12.08 18.67 -15.62
N ALA A 6 -11.86 19.97 -15.40
CA ALA A 6 -10.76 20.47 -14.58
C ALA A 6 -10.89 20.02 -13.13
N LEU A 7 -12.09 20.14 -12.53
CA LEU A 7 -12.37 19.65 -11.19
C LEU A 7 -12.15 18.14 -11.08
N LEU A 8 -12.70 17.35 -12.00
CA LEU A 8 -12.50 15.89 -11.96
C LEU A 8 -11.02 15.48 -12.04
N ARG A 9 -10.21 16.21 -12.80
CA ARG A 9 -8.76 15.99 -12.85
C ARG A 9 -8.09 16.31 -11.52
N GLU A 10 -8.43 17.45 -10.93
CA GLU A 10 -7.85 17.88 -9.65
C GLU A 10 -8.21 16.92 -8.51
N PHE A 11 -9.49 16.54 -8.42
CA PHE A 11 -9.96 15.53 -7.48
C PHE A 11 -9.33 14.15 -7.73
N GLY A 12 -9.16 13.75 -9.00
CA GLY A 12 -8.47 12.51 -9.36
C GLY A 12 -7.01 12.50 -8.91
N ASN A 13 -6.29 13.62 -9.10
CA ASN A 13 -4.92 13.77 -8.66
C ASN A 13 -4.80 13.70 -7.13
N LEU A 14 -5.68 14.41 -6.40
CA LEU A 14 -5.70 14.36 -4.94
C LEU A 14 -6.06 12.96 -4.43
N ALA A 15 -7.05 12.31 -5.04
CA ALA A 15 -7.44 10.95 -4.67
C ALA A 15 -6.27 9.97 -4.87
N LEU A 16 -5.55 10.05 -5.99
CA LEU A 16 -4.37 9.24 -6.24
C LEU A 16 -3.26 9.52 -5.22
N ALA A 17 -2.99 10.78 -4.90
CA ALA A 17 -1.96 11.16 -3.94
C ALA A 17 -2.28 10.64 -2.53
N VAL A 18 -3.52 10.82 -2.06
CA VAL A 18 -3.98 10.33 -0.76
C VAL A 18 -3.96 8.81 -0.72
N PHE A 19 -4.47 8.14 -1.77
CA PHE A 19 -4.44 6.70 -1.89
C PHE A 19 -3.01 6.15 -1.84
N ALA A 20 -2.10 6.68 -2.65
CA ALA A 20 -0.70 6.25 -2.67
C ALA A 20 -0.01 6.45 -1.32
N THR A 21 -0.30 7.56 -0.63
CA THR A 21 0.24 7.84 0.70
C THR A 21 -0.26 6.81 1.72
N LEU A 22 -1.58 6.60 1.80
CA LEU A 22 -2.15 5.62 2.73
C LEU A 22 -1.70 4.19 2.40
N PHE A 23 -1.63 3.84 1.12
CA PHE A 23 -1.15 2.55 0.65
C PHE A 23 0.32 2.31 1.03
N ALA A 24 1.19 3.31 0.88
CA ALA A 24 2.58 3.20 1.32
C ALA A 24 2.69 2.99 2.85
N ILE A 25 1.87 3.69 3.63
CA ILE A 25 1.81 3.53 5.10
C ILE A 25 1.35 2.10 5.47
N THR A 26 0.27 1.61 4.87
CA THR A 26 -0.23 0.26 5.16
C THR A 26 0.76 -0.80 4.72
N LEU A 27 1.38 -0.65 3.55
CA LEU A 27 2.41 -1.57 3.06
C LEU A 27 3.62 -1.62 4.01
N THR A 28 4.07 -0.46 4.48
CA THR A 28 5.23 -0.38 5.41
C THR A 28 4.90 -1.03 6.75
N THR A 29 3.71 -0.78 7.31
CA THR A 29 3.32 -1.40 8.58
C THR A 29 3.15 -2.92 8.46
N GLN A 30 2.60 -3.42 7.36
CA GLN A 30 2.49 -4.85 7.09
C GLN A 30 3.87 -5.50 6.91
N LEU A 31 4.78 -4.84 6.21
CA LEU A 31 6.16 -5.30 6.04
C LEU A 31 6.86 -5.43 7.39
N ILE A 32 6.78 -4.42 8.26
CA ILE A 32 7.36 -4.46 9.60
C ILE A 32 6.81 -5.65 10.40
N ARG A 33 5.50 -5.91 10.33
CA ARG A 33 4.88 -7.05 11.01
C ARG A 33 5.39 -8.38 10.47
N LEU A 34 5.47 -8.56 9.16
CA LEU A 34 5.96 -9.79 8.53
C LEU A 34 7.45 -10.03 8.83
N LEU A 35 8.27 -8.97 8.80
CA LEU A 35 9.67 -9.05 9.21
C LEU A 35 9.80 -9.41 10.69
N GLY A 36 8.96 -8.86 11.56
CA GLY A 36 8.89 -9.26 12.96
C GLY A 36 8.53 -10.73 13.16
N GLN A 37 7.60 -11.26 12.34
CA GLN A 37 7.26 -12.69 12.35
C GLN A 37 8.40 -13.57 11.83
N ALA A 38 9.12 -13.11 10.79
CA ALA A 38 10.28 -13.81 10.27
C ALA A 38 11.44 -13.85 11.28
N ALA A 39 11.67 -12.75 12.01
CA ALA A 39 12.70 -12.66 13.05
C ALA A 39 12.45 -13.63 14.22
N ILE A 40 11.18 -13.94 14.52
CA ILE A 40 10.78 -14.89 15.58
C ILE A 40 10.72 -16.33 15.02
N GLY A 41 11.04 -16.55 13.74
CA GLY A 41 11.07 -17.86 13.10
C GLY A 41 9.70 -18.42 12.68
N LYS A 42 8.64 -17.58 12.68
CA LYS A 42 7.28 -17.99 12.27
C LYS A 42 7.09 -18.01 10.75
N VAL A 43 7.94 -17.30 10.00
CA VAL A 43 7.83 -17.13 8.54
C VAL A 43 9.24 -17.21 7.93
N LEU A 44 9.41 -17.93 6.82
CA LEU A 44 10.66 -17.88 6.06
C LEU A 44 10.85 -16.46 5.51
N SER A 45 12.04 -15.87 5.71
CA SER A 45 12.36 -14.52 5.25
C SER A 45 12.10 -14.33 3.75
N GLU A 46 12.33 -15.37 2.94
CA GLU A 46 12.06 -15.39 1.49
C GLU A 46 10.57 -15.27 1.14
N GLY A 47 9.67 -15.71 2.02
CA GLY A 47 8.21 -15.66 1.83
C GLY A 47 7.57 -14.32 2.19
N VAL A 48 8.30 -13.42 2.86
CA VAL A 48 7.76 -12.14 3.34
C VAL A 48 7.26 -11.27 2.19
N VAL A 49 7.98 -11.23 1.07
CA VAL A 49 7.60 -10.42 -0.10
C VAL A 49 6.33 -10.95 -0.75
N ALA A 50 6.19 -12.28 -0.88
CA ALA A 50 4.97 -12.89 -1.41
C ALA A 50 3.76 -12.62 -0.52
N LEU A 51 3.90 -12.80 0.79
CA LEU A 51 2.83 -12.53 1.76
C LEU A 51 2.43 -11.05 1.79
N LEU A 52 3.40 -10.15 1.67
CA LEU A 52 3.16 -8.71 1.56
C LEU A 52 2.36 -8.38 0.30
N ALA A 53 2.74 -8.94 -0.85
CA ALA A 53 2.06 -8.72 -2.12
C ALA A 53 0.62 -9.25 -2.09
N PHE A 54 0.39 -10.46 -1.58
CA PHE A 54 -0.96 -11.00 -1.40
C PHE A 54 -1.79 -10.15 -0.42
N SER A 55 -1.20 -9.70 0.69
CA SER A 55 -1.88 -8.81 1.64
C SER A 55 -2.21 -7.43 1.08
N ALA A 56 -1.47 -6.95 0.08
CA ALA A 56 -1.72 -5.66 -0.56
C ALA A 56 -2.83 -5.72 -1.63
N LEU A 57 -3.14 -6.93 -2.13
CA LEU A 57 -4.10 -7.17 -3.20
C LEU A 57 -5.47 -7.70 -2.71
N ASN A 58 -5.54 -8.15 -1.45
CA ASN A 58 -6.74 -8.73 -0.83
C ASN A 58 -7.54 -7.69 -0.05
#